data_AF-A0A336M7Z4-F1
#
_entry.id   AF-A0A336M7Z4-F1
#
_cell.length_a   1.000
_cell.length_b   1.000
_cell.length_c   1.000
_cell.angle_alpha   90.00
_cell.angle_beta   90.00
_cell.angle_gamma   90.00
#
_symmetry.space_group_name_H-M   'P 1'
#
loop_
_entity.id
_entity.type
_entity.pdbx_description
1 polymer ?
#
loop_
_entity_poly.entity_id
_entity_poly.type
_entity_poly.pdbx_seq_one_letter_code
_entity_poly.pdbx_strand_id
1 'polypeptide(L)'
;MKVVILLCLVVVTFIGLANAHFPDDMPESLKQEATSVHDAIHTWREQNPNDGWDKIPADLKQKMDDLKAKYEAATGKEWPKYHGHKHN
;
A
#
# COMPACT_ATOMS: atom_id res chain seq x y z
N MET A 1 -18.19 -19.21 18.12
CA MET A 1 -18.00 -18.23 17.01
C MET A 1 -16.54 -17.74 16.97
N LYS A 2 -15.56 -18.65 16.83
CA LYS A 2 -14.12 -18.30 16.75
C LYS A 2 -13.43 -18.82 15.47
N VAL A 3 -14.17 -19.59 14.66
CA VAL A 3 -13.64 -20.28 13.48
C VAL A 3 -13.80 -19.43 12.20
N VAL A 4 -14.72 -18.46 12.18
CA VAL A 4 -14.98 -17.60 11.01
C VAL A 4 -13.89 -16.55 10.81
N ILE A 5 -13.29 -16.02 11.88
CA ILE A 5 -12.22 -15.01 11.81
C ILE A 5 -10.92 -15.61 11.24
N LEU A 6 -10.67 -16.90 11.51
CA LEU A 6 -9.47 -17.59 10.99
C LEU A 6 -9.52 -17.85 9.48
N LEU A 7 -10.73 -17.96 8.90
CA LEU A 7 -10.91 -18.22 7.47
C LEU A 7 -10.77 -16.96 6.61
N CYS A 8 -11.04 -15.78 7.17
CA CYS A 8 -10.73 -14.50 6.51
C CYS A 8 -9.22 -14.23 6.45
N LEU A 9 -8.45 -14.59 7.48
CA LEU A 9 -7.00 -14.31 7.53
C LEU A 9 -6.20 -15.04 6.43
N VAL A 10 -6.65 -16.22 5.98
CA VAL A 10 -5.93 -17.02 4.96
C VAL A 10 -6.33 -16.63 3.53
N VAL A 11 -7.53 -16.06 3.33
CA VAL A 11 -8.00 -15.59 2.02
C VAL A 11 -7.52 -14.16 1.73
N VAL A 12 -7.33 -13.33 2.76
CA VAL A 12 -6.96 -11.91 2.60
C VAL A 12 -5.48 -11.72 2.26
N THR A 13 -4.57 -12.58 2.74
CA THR A 13 -3.15 -12.54 2.35
C THR A 13 -2.92 -12.77 0.85
N PHE A 14 -3.87 -13.42 0.14
CA PHE A 14 -3.80 -13.61 -1.31
C PHE A 14 -4.47 -12.49 -2.12
N ILE A 15 -5.41 -11.73 -1.54
CA ILE A 15 -6.15 -10.68 -2.26
C ILE A 15 -5.39 -9.33 -2.24
N GLY A 16 -4.57 -9.08 -1.21
CA GLY A 16 -3.76 -7.85 -1.09
C GLY A 16 -2.75 -7.63 -2.22
N LEU A 17 -2.33 -8.67 -2.93
CA LEU A 17 -1.33 -8.59 -3.99
C LEU A 17 -1.91 -8.10 -5.34
N ALA A 18 -3.23 -8.21 -5.55
CA ALA A 18 -3.81 -8.02 -6.88
C ALA A 18 -4.13 -6.56 -7.26
N ASN A 19 -4.13 -5.62 -6.29
CA ASN A 19 -4.57 -4.24 -6.54
C ASN A 19 -3.54 -3.14 -6.19
N ALA A 20 -2.34 -3.51 -5.77
CA ALA A 20 -1.27 -2.54 -5.57
C ALA A 20 -0.62 -2.21 -6.94
N HIS A 21 -1.17 -1.21 -7.64
CA HIS A 21 -0.56 -0.72 -8.87
C HIS A 21 0.68 0.12 -8.54
N PHE A 22 1.82 -0.57 -8.41
CA PHE A 22 3.14 0.07 -8.28
C PHE A 22 3.69 0.49 -9.65
N PRO A 23 4.63 1.44 -9.70
CA PRO A 23 5.29 1.82 -10.95
C PRO A 23 6.01 0.60 -11.55
N ASP A 24 5.84 0.38 -12.85
CA ASP A 24 6.41 -0.79 -13.53
C ASP A 24 7.95 -0.80 -13.47
N ASP A 25 8.55 0.39 -13.61
CA ASP A 25 9.99 0.67 -13.59
C ASP A 25 10.63 0.61 -12.18
N MET A 26 9.85 0.30 -11.15
CA MET A 26 10.37 0.21 -9.78
C MET A 26 11.28 -1.02 -9.60
N PRO A 27 12.44 -0.88 -8.93
CA PRO A 27 13.30 -2.01 -8.55
C PRO A 27 12.55 -3.06 -7.72
N GLU A 28 12.86 -4.34 -7.90
CA GLU A 28 12.18 -5.44 -7.17
C GLU A 28 12.31 -5.31 -5.65
N SER A 29 13.45 -4.85 -5.14
CA SER A 29 13.65 -4.60 -3.71
C SER A 29 12.68 -3.53 -3.19
N LEU A 30 12.48 -2.45 -3.95
CA LEU A 30 11.51 -1.41 -3.60
C LEU A 30 10.08 -1.89 -3.75
N LYS A 31 9.78 -2.76 -4.73
CA LYS A 31 8.44 -3.37 -4.89
C LYS A 31 8.07 -4.21 -3.67
N GLN A 32 9.02 -4.95 -3.09
CA GLN A 32 8.80 -5.72 -1.87
C GLN A 32 8.49 -4.82 -0.67
N GLU A 33 9.30 -3.79 -0.44
CA GLU A 33 9.03 -2.79 0.59
C GLU A 33 7.67 -2.11 0.38
N ALA A 34 7.35 -1.74 -0.86
CA ALA A 34 6.10 -1.05 -1.19
C ALA A 34 4.88 -1.92 -0.91
N THR A 35 5.00 -3.21 -1.22
CA THR A 35 3.97 -4.22 -0.93
C THR A 35 3.73 -4.33 0.57
N SER A 36 4.79 -4.40 1.39
CA SER A 36 4.65 -4.45 2.85
C SER A 36 4.02 -3.19 3.44
N VAL A 37 4.40 -2.01 2.94
CA VAL A 37 3.80 -0.74 3.40
C VAL A 37 2.34 -0.64 2.99
N HIS A 38 2.01 -1.05 1.76
CA HIS A 38 0.63 -1.10 1.26
C HIS A 38 -0.24 -2.03 2.10
N ASP A 39 0.23 -3.24 2.40
CA ASP A 39 -0.49 -4.22 3.22
C ASP A 39 -0.75 -3.71 4.65
N ALA A 40 0.24 -3.04 5.26
CA ALA A 40 0.08 -2.42 6.57
C ALA A 40 -0.96 -1.29 6.56
N ILE A 41 -0.98 -0.46 5.52
CA ILE A 41 -2.00 0.60 5.35
C ILE A 41 -3.38 -0.02 5.12
N HIS A 42 -3.47 -1.07 4.32
CA HIS A 42 -4.72 -1.79 4.06
C HIS A 42 -5.28 -2.38 5.36
N THR A 43 -4.46 -3.13 6.10
CA THR A 43 -4.82 -3.69 7.42
C THR A 43 -5.30 -2.60 8.37
N TRP A 44 -4.59 -1.47 8.43
CA TRP A 44 -5.00 -0.34 9.26
C TRP A 44 -6.36 0.23 8.80
N ARG A 45 -6.61 0.38 7.49
CA ARG A 45 -7.89 0.85 6.97
C ARG A 45 -9.04 -0.11 7.26
N GLU A 46 -8.81 -1.41 7.23
CA GLU A 46 -9.82 -2.41 7.59
C GLU A 46 -10.22 -2.29 9.06
N GLN A 47 -9.28 -1.94 9.93
CA GLN A 47 -9.53 -1.69 11.36
C GLN A 47 -10.15 -0.31 11.62
N ASN A 48 -9.95 0.64 10.71
CA ASN A 48 -10.36 2.04 10.85
C ASN A 48 -11.16 2.51 9.60
N PRO A 49 -12.30 1.88 9.29
CA PRO A 49 -12.99 2.05 8.01
C PRO A 49 -13.61 3.43 7.79
N ASN A 50 -13.85 4.20 8.86
CA ASN A 50 -14.39 5.55 8.81
C ASN A 50 -13.31 6.64 8.88
N ASP A 51 -12.05 6.25 9.10
CA ASP A 51 -10.97 7.18 9.28
C ASP A 51 -10.26 7.49 7.95
N GLY A 52 -9.99 8.78 7.74
CA GLY A 52 -9.33 9.30 6.55
C GLY A 52 -7.82 9.07 6.55
N TRP A 53 -7.19 9.46 5.44
CA TRP A 53 -5.72 9.44 5.32
C TRP A 53 -5.03 10.26 6.41
N ASP A 54 -5.68 11.29 6.96
CA ASP A 54 -5.16 12.11 8.05
C ASP A 54 -4.93 11.32 9.35
N LYS A 55 -5.67 10.22 9.57
CA LYS A 55 -5.57 9.39 10.77
C LYS A 55 -4.60 8.22 10.66
N ILE A 56 -4.11 7.91 9.45
CA ILE A 56 -3.10 6.87 9.27
C ILE A 56 -1.88 7.19 10.16
N PRO A 57 -1.32 6.19 10.87
CA PRO A 57 -0.15 6.35 11.73
C PRO A 57 0.99 7.06 11.00
N ALA A 58 1.64 7.99 11.70
CA ALA A 58 2.75 8.78 11.14
C ALA A 58 3.89 7.90 10.62
N ASP A 59 4.15 6.74 11.24
CA ASP A 59 5.13 5.76 10.77
C ASP A 59 4.82 5.22 9.37
N LEU A 60 3.55 4.87 9.09
CA LEU A 60 3.15 4.37 7.77
C LEU A 60 3.22 5.47 6.71
N LYS A 61 2.89 6.71 7.08
CA LYS A 61 3.07 7.89 6.20
C LYS A 61 4.54 8.12 5.88
N GLN A 62 5.39 8.10 6.90
CA GLN A 62 6.84 8.28 6.75
C GLN A 62 7.45 7.18 5.88
N LYS A 63 7.02 5.92 6.06
CA LYS A 63 7.43 4.81 5.19
C LYS A 63 7.02 5.03 3.74
N MET A 64 5.80 5.52 3.48
CA MET A 64 5.38 5.87 2.12
C MET A 64 6.24 7.00 1.52
N ASP A 65 6.58 8.03 2.28
CA ASP A 65 7.42 9.13 1.79
C ASP A 65 8.88 8.71 1.58
N ASP A 66 9.44 7.88 2.46
CA ASP A 66 10.75 7.24 2.26
C ASP A 66 10.77 6.39 0.99
N LEU A 67 9.70 5.65 0.71
CA LEU A 67 9.60 4.82 -0.48
C LEU A 67 9.54 5.64 -1.77
N LYS A 68 8.82 6.78 -1.75
CA LYS A 68 8.83 7.74 -2.86
C LYS A 68 10.23 8.30 -3.09
N ALA A 69 10.92 8.69 -2.02
CA ALA A 69 12.28 9.22 -2.11
C ALA A 69 13.27 8.17 -2.66
N LYS A 70 13.18 6.92 -2.20
CA LYS A 70 14.00 5.82 -2.72
C LYS A 70 13.70 5.52 -4.19
N TYR A 71 12.42 5.56 -4.59
CA TYR A 71 12.01 5.39 -5.99
C TYR A 71 12.59 6.50 -6.88
N GLU A 72 12.48 7.75 -6.45
CA GLU A 72 13.03 8.90 -7.17
C GLU A 72 14.55 8.82 -7.26
N ALA A 73 15.23 8.44 -6.17
CA ALA A 73 16.67 8.23 -6.17
C ALA A 73 17.12 7.09 -7.10
N ALA A 74 16.33 6.02 -7.20
CA ALA A 74 16.66 4.85 -8.02
C ALA A 74 16.38 5.04 -9.51
N THR A 75 15.33 5.78 -9.85
CA THR A 75 14.82 5.89 -11.24
C THR A 75 14.96 7.29 -11.85
N GLY A 76 15.22 8.30 -11.02
CA GLY A 76 15.18 9.71 -11.41
C GLY A 76 13.76 10.23 -11.72
N LYS A 77 12.72 9.45 -11.38
CA LYS A 77 11.32 9.76 -11.70
C LYS A 77 10.54 10.06 -10.42
N GLU A 78 9.65 11.04 -10.50
CA GLU A 78 8.67 11.28 -9.44
C GLU A 78 7.73 10.07 -9.32
N TRP A 79 7.37 9.72 -8.08
CA TRP A 79 6.39 8.67 -7.82
C TRP A 79 5.08 8.96 -8.57
N PRO A 80 4.52 8.01 -9.35
CA PRO A 80 3.31 8.24 -10.10
C PRO A 80 2.17 8.57 -9.14
N LYS A 81 1.70 9.83 -9.22
CA LYS A 81 0.44 10.22 -8.62
C LYS A 81 -0.66 9.36 -9.23
N TYR A 82 -1.52 8.81 -8.37
CA TYR A 82 -2.72 8.10 -8.81
C TYR A 82 -3.61 9.10 -9.54
N HIS A 83 -3.48 9.20 -10.86
CA HIS A 83 -4.47 9.83 -11.71
C HIS A 83 -5.65 8.87 -11.74
N GLY A 84 -6.53 8.99 -10.74
CA GLY A 84 -7.84 8.36 -10.80
C GLY A 84 -8.40 8.65 -12.18
N HIS A 85 -8.79 7.57 -12.88
CA HIS A 85 -9.36 7.59 -14.22
C HIS A 85 -10.27 8.83 -14.33
N LYS A 86 -9.87 9.85 -15.10
CA LYS A 86 -10.81 10.92 -15.44
C LYS A 86 -11.93 10.21 -16.19
N HIS A 87 -13.06 9.99 -15.52
CA HIS A 87 -14.32 9.74 -16.19
C HIS A 87 -14.53 10.95 -17.10
N ASN A 88 -14.30 10.74 -18.39
CA ASN A 88 -14.60 11.69 -19.44
C ASN A 88 -16.05 11.50 -19.88
#